data_AF-A0AAY5KLQ8-F1
#
_entry.id   AF-A0AAY5KLQ8-F1
#
_cell.length_a   1.000
_cell.length_b   1.000
_cell.length_c   1.000
_cell.angle_alpha   90.00
_cell.angle_beta   90.00
_cell.angle_gamma   90.00
#
_symmetry.space_group_name_H-M   'P 1'
#
loop_
_entity.id
_entity.type
_entity.pdbx_description
1 polymer ?
#
loop_
_entity_poly.entity_id
_entity_poly.type
_entity_poly.pdbx_seq_one_letter_code
_entity_poly.pdbx_strand_id
1 'polypeptide(L)'
;MAEIVQQRIENRIPEWEQLERVGLFTKKEIKSMLKRATALEYKLHRLIISKVDFIAYIQYEINVLEIHWRAMKILEGESVERFITQYTLLQTGHI
;
A
#
# COMPACT_ATOMS: atom_id res chain seq x y z
N MET A 1 6.50 19.18 -3.88
CA MET A 1 7.12 18.08 -3.11
C MET A 1 6.12 17.40 -2.20
N ALA A 2 5.64 18.11 -1.17
CA ALA A 2 4.63 17.59 -0.24
C ALA A 2 3.32 17.23 -0.93
N GLU A 3 2.88 18.02 -1.92
CA GLU A 3 1.66 17.75 -2.70
C GLU A 3 1.69 16.40 -3.45
N ILE A 4 2.83 16.07 -4.07
CA ILE A 4 2.99 14.82 -4.84
C ILE A 4 3.00 13.62 -3.89
N VAL A 5 3.68 13.77 -2.75
CA VAL A 5 3.69 12.74 -1.69
C VAL A 5 2.29 12.57 -1.11
N GLN A 6 1.54 13.65 -0.91
CA GLN A 6 0.19 13.60 -0.37
C GLN A 6 -0.79 12.94 -1.33
N GLN A 7 -0.77 13.27 -2.62
CA GLN A 7 -1.57 12.58 -3.64
C GLN A 7 -1.26 11.08 -3.71
N ARG A 8 0.02 10.70 -3.66
CA ARG A 8 0.40 9.28 -3.65
C ARG A 8 -0.07 8.54 -2.40
N ILE A 9 -0.03 9.19 -1.24
CA ILE A 9 -0.58 8.61 -0.01
C ILE A 9 -2.09 8.47 -0.13
N GLU A 10 -2.78 9.51 -0.62
CA GLU A 10 -4.24 9.55 -0.77
C GLU A 10 -4.74 8.45 -1.71
N ASN A 11 -4.02 8.18 -2.80
CA ASN A 11 -4.31 7.07 -3.70
C ASN A 11 -4.11 5.68 -3.05
N ARG A 12 -3.27 5.56 -2.01
CA ARG A 12 -3.03 4.30 -1.27
C ARG A 12 -4.00 4.08 -0.10
N ILE A 13 -4.64 5.13 0.42
CA ILE A 13 -5.65 5.03 1.49
C ILE A 13 -6.74 3.99 1.19
N PRO A 14 -7.38 3.97 0.00
CA PRO A 14 -8.48 3.06 -0.24
C PRO A 14 -8.03 1.59 -0.25
N GLU A 15 -6.80 1.29 -0.67
CA GLU A 15 -6.23 -0.07 -0.59
C GLU A 15 -6.07 -0.52 0.87
N TRP A 16 -5.58 0.37 1.73
CA TRP A 16 -5.39 0.07 3.15
C TRP A 16 -6.70 -0.03 3.94
N GLU A 17 -7.70 0.78 3.61
CA GLU A 17 -9.06 0.61 4.17
C GLU A 17 -9.67 -0.73 3.77
N GLN A 18 -9.44 -1.17 2.54
CA GLN A 18 -9.90 -2.50 2.11
C GLN A 18 -9.20 -3.60 2.89
N LEU A 19 -7.89 -3.49 3.14
CA LEU A 19 -7.11 -4.41 3.97
C LEU A 19 -7.58 -4.45 5.44
N GLU A 20 -8.04 -3.32 5.98
CA GLU A 20 -8.70 -3.28 7.30
C GLU A 20 -10.02 -4.04 7.28
N ARG A 21 -10.86 -3.78 6.27
CA ARG A 21 -12.20 -4.38 6.14
C ARG A 21 -12.17 -5.91 6.05
N VAL A 22 -11.17 -6.45 5.38
CA VAL A 22 -10.97 -7.91 5.29
C VAL A 22 -10.30 -8.51 6.54
N GLY A 23 -10.00 -7.69 7.55
CA GLY A 23 -9.43 -8.14 8.82
C GLY A 23 -7.97 -8.58 8.73
N LEU A 24 -7.29 -8.28 7.63
CA LEU A 24 -5.91 -8.72 7.40
C LEU A 24 -4.89 -7.81 8.08
N PHE A 25 -5.28 -6.58 8.39
CA PHE A 25 -4.46 -5.64 9.15
C PHE A 25 -5.26 -4.96 10.25
N THR A 26 -4.57 -4.67 11.36
CA THR A 26 -5.11 -3.78 12.39
C THR A 26 -4.89 -2.31 12.03
N LYS A 27 -5.75 -1.42 12.53
CA LYS A 27 -5.58 0.05 12.42
C LYS A 27 -4.19 0.54 12.85
N LYS A 28 -3.56 -0.13 13.83
CA LYS A 28 -2.21 0.20 14.31
C LYS A 28 -1.13 -0.14 13.29
N GLU A 29 -1.27 -1.26 12.60
CA GLU A 29 -0.33 -1.68 11.56
C GLU A 29 -0.46 -0.79 10.32
N ILE A 30 -1.69 -0.52 9.88
CA ILE A 30 -1.96 0.42 8.77
C ILE A 30 -1.33 1.78 9.07
N LYS A 31 -1.53 2.33 10.28
CA LYS A 31 -0.92 3.61 10.68
C LYS A 31 0.62 3.57 10.67
N SER A 32 1.21 2.44 11.02
CA SER A 32 2.67 2.24 10.99
C SER A 32 3.20 2.14 9.55
N MET A 33 2.46 1.46 8.67
CA MET A 33 2.77 1.37 7.24
C MET A 33 2.62 2.72 6.55
N LEU A 34 1.57 3.48 6.85
CA LEU A 34 1.36 4.88 6.44
C LEU A 34 2.59 5.72 6.75
N LYS A 35 3.01 5.73 8.02
CA LYS A 35 4.16 6.51 8.47
C LYS A 35 5.44 6.12 7.72
N ARG A 36 5.62 4.83 7.44
CA ARG A 36 6.79 4.31 6.71
C ARG A 36 6.75 4.68 5.23
N ALA A 37 5.60 4.55 4.57
CA ALA A 37 5.38 4.98 3.19
C ALA A 37 5.64 6.47 3.04
N THR A 38 5.04 7.31 3.89
CA THR A 38 5.26 8.76 3.88
C THR A 38 6.75 9.08 4.00
N ALA A 39 7.46 8.50 4.98
CA ALA A 39 8.88 8.75 5.17
C ALA A 39 9.73 8.34 3.96
N LEU A 40 9.37 7.24 3.27
CA LEU A 40 10.05 6.79 2.06
C LEU A 40 9.74 7.70 0.86
N GLU A 41 8.48 8.10 0.67
CA GLU A 41 8.08 9.02 -0.39
C GLU A 41 8.80 10.38 -0.24
N TYR A 42 8.91 10.91 0.98
CA TYR A 42 9.70 12.12 1.25
C TYR A 42 11.20 11.94 0.95
N LYS A 43 11.77 10.76 1.23
CA LYS A 43 13.17 10.44 0.91
C LYS A 43 13.39 10.29 -0.60
N LEU A 44 12.40 9.78 -1.33
CA LEU A 44 12.47 9.59 -2.78
C LEU A 44 12.27 10.91 -3.53
N HIS A 45 11.49 11.82 -2.97
CA HIS A 45 11.21 13.11 -3.57
C HIS A 45 12.26 14.18 -3.25
N ARG A 46 13.15 14.00 -2.25
CA ARG A 46 14.17 15.01 -1.93
C ARG A 46 15.13 15.30 -3.10
N LEU A 47 15.75 16.48 -3.11
CA LEU A 47 16.64 16.94 -4.19
C LEU A 47 17.89 16.06 -4.43
N ILE A 48 18.36 15.34 -3.40
CA ILE A 48 19.55 14.48 -3.47
C ILE A 48 19.14 13.04 -3.13
N ILE A 49 18.94 12.22 -4.15
CA ILE A 49 18.48 10.83 -3.99
C ILE A 49 19.68 9.90 -4.16
N SER A 50 19.83 8.94 -3.25
CA SER A 50 20.89 7.92 -3.35
C SER A 50 20.32 6.60 -3.87
N LYS A 51 21.15 5.79 -4.52
CA LYS A 51 20.77 4.42 -4.94
C LYS A 51 20.25 3.57 -3.77
N VAL A 52 20.75 3.82 -2.56
CA VAL A 52 20.33 3.13 -1.34
C VAL A 52 18.86 3.45 -0.98
N ASP A 53 18.39 4.67 -1.23
CA ASP A 53 17.01 5.06 -0.97
C ASP A 53 16.04 4.31 -1.91
N PHE A 54 16.43 4.13 -3.18
CA PHE A 54 15.68 3.31 -4.13
C PHE A 54 15.62 1.84 -3.71
N ILE A 55 16.74 1.27 -3.25
CA ILE A 55 16.77 -0.11 -2.75
C ILE A 55 15.83 -0.25 -1.55
N ALA A 56 15.86 0.70 -0.61
CA ALA A 56 14.98 0.71 0.56
C ALA A 56 13.49 0.82 0.17
N TYR A 57 13.19 1.59 -0.88
CA TYR A 57 11.84 1.70 -1.43
C TYR A 57 11.36 0.41 -2.08
N ILE A 58 12.18 -0.19 -2.95
CA ILE A 58 11.87 -1.46 -3.61
C ILE A 58 11.65 -2.56 -2.56
N GLN A 59 12.51 -2.63 -1.54
CA GLN A 59 12.36 -3.59 -0.45
C GLN A 59 11.06 -3.38 0.33
N TYR A 60 10.65 -2.13 0.54
CA TYR A 60 9.37 -1.82 1.16
C TYR A 60 8.20 -2.30 0.31
N GLU A 61 8.19 -2.01 -0.99
CA GLU A 61 7.13 -2.46 -1.91
C GLU A 61 7.05 -3.99 -1.97
N ILE A 62 8.18 -4.70 -2.01
CA ILE A 62 8.20 -6.17 -1.95
C ILE A 62 7.56 -6.68 -0.65
N ASN A 63 7.88 -6.07 0.49
CA ASN A 63 7.29 -6.46 1.77
C ASN A 63 5.77 -6.19 1.80
N VAL A 64 5.32 -5.08 1.22
CA VAL A 64 3.87 -4.79 1.08
C VAL A 64 3.20 -5.86 0.22
N LEU A 65 3.77 -6.18 -0.95
CA LEU A 65 3.25 -7.20 -1.86
C LEU A 65 3.21 -8.59 -1.24
N GLU A 66 4.24 -8.97 -0.47
CA GLU A 66 4.27 -10.25 0.23
C GLU A 66 3.11 -10.35 1.23
N ILE A 67 2.83 -9.27 1.97
CA ILE A 67 1.71 -9.27 2.90
C ILE A 67 0.38 -9.34 2.15
N HIS A 68 0.23 -8.64 1.02
CA HIS A 68 -0.96 -8.74 0.16
C HIS A 68 -1.16 -10.15 -0.38
N TRP A 69 -0.09 -10.80 -0.82
CA TRP A 69 -0.13 -12.18 -1.31
C TRP A 69 -0.52 -13.14 -0.19
N ARG A 70 0.06 -12.97 1.00
CA ARG A 70 -0.26 -13.79 2.16
C ARG A 70 -1.71 -13.59 2.60
N ALA A 71 -2.19 -12.36 2.57
CA ALA A 71 -3.59 -12.00 2.75
C ALA A 71 -4.49 -12.73 1.75
N MET A 72 -4.13 -12.72 0.47
CA MET A 72 -4.84 -13.43 -0.59
C MET A 72 -4.89 -14.94 -0.37
N LYS A 73 -3.84 -15.55 0.21
CA LYS A 73 -3.83 -16.98 0.56
C LYS A 73 -4.66 -17.32 1.80
N ILE A 74 -4.86 -16.37 2.71
CA ILE A 74 -5.67 -16.58 3.93
C ILE A 74 -7.16 -16.50 3.60
N LEU A 75 -7.52 -15.65 2.64
CA LEU A 75 -8.85 -15.63 2.05
C LEU A 75 -8.98 -16.89 1.18
N GLU A 76 -9.86 -17.83 1.52
CA GLU A 76 -10.16 -19.01 0.70
C GLU A 76 -11.56 -18.83 0.05
N GLY A 77 -11.75 -19.26 -1.20
CA GLY A 77 -13.06 -19.28 -1.88
C GLY A 77 -13.57 -17.92 -2.40
N GLU A 78 -14.90 -17.71 -2.40
CA GLU A 78 -15.59 -16.53 -2.97
C GLU A 78 -15.09 -15.17 -2.42
N SER A 79 -14.47 -15.18 -1.23
CA SER A 79 -13.87 -14.00 -0.61
C SER A 79 -12.67 -13.45 -1.39
N VAL A 80 -11.92 -14.30 -2.09
CA VAL A 80 -10.79 -13.89 -2.93
C VAL A 80 -11.27 -13.18 -4.19
N GLU A 81 -12.26 -13.74 -4.87
CA GLU A 81 -12.82 -13.14 -6.09
C GLU A 81 -13.45 -11.78 -5.79
N ARG A 82 -14.13 -11.66 -4.63
CA ARG A 82 -14.66 -10.37 -4.17
C ARG A 82 -13.55 -9.38 -3.87
N PHE A 83 -12.46 -9.81 -3.24
CA PHE A 83 -11.30 -8.95 -2.98
C PHE A 83 -10.60 -8.51 -4.27
N ILE A 84 -10.34 -9.43 -5.22
CA ILE A 84 -9.74 -9.11 -6.52
C ILE A 84 -10.64 -8.16 -7.31
N THR A 85 -11.95 -8.41 -7.32
CA THR A 85 -12.91 -7.55 -8.03
C THR A 85 -12.93 -6.15 -7.43
N GLN A 86 -13.02 -6.02 -6.11
CA GLN A 86 -12.99 -4.73 -5.43
C GLN A 86 -11.64 -4.02 -5.60
N TYR A 87 -10.52 -4.75 -5.49
CA TYR A 87 -9.17 -4.23 -5.73
C TYR A 87 -9.00 -3.73 -7.18
N THR A 88 -9.46 -4.49 -8.16
CA THR A 88 -9.37 -4.13 -9.59
C THR A 88 -10.23 -2.92 -9.91
N LEU A 89 -11.44 -2.84 -9.34
CA LEU A 89 -12.32 -1.67 -9.49
C LEU A 89 -11.71 -0.41 -8.88
N LEU A 90 -11.07 -0.54 -7.71
CA LEU A 90 -10.34 0.55 -7.05
C LEU A 90 -9.21 1.10 -7.93
N GLN A 91 -8.44 0.20 -8.57
CA GLN A 91 -7.29 0.55 -9.40
C GLN A 91 -7.67 1.11 -10.77
N THR A 92 -8.84 0.73 -11.31
CA THR A 92 -9.32 1.19 -12.63
C THR A 92 -10.15 2.47 -12.56
N GLY A 93 -10.35 3.05 -11.36
CA GLY A 93 -10.99 4.35 -11.19
C GLY A 93 -12.47 4.39 -11.58
N HIS A 94 -13.10 3.22 -11.74
CA HIS A 94 -14.55 3.12 -11.94
C HIS A 94 -15.24 3.23 -10.59
N ILE A 95 -15.39 4.47 -10.10
CA ILE A 95 -16.38 4.85 -9.08
C ILE A 95 -17.68 5.23 -9.79
#